data_AF-A0A4P6JX39-F1
#
_entry.id   AF-A0A4P6JX39-F1
#
_cell.length_a   1.000
_cell.length_b   1.000
_cell.length_c   1.000
_cell.angle_alpha   90.00
_cell.angle_beta   90.00
_cell.angle_gamma   90.00
#
_symmetry.space_group_name_H-M   'P 1'
#
loop_
_entity.id
_entity.type
_entity.pdbx_description
1 polymer ?
#
loop_
_entity_poly.entity_id
_entity_poly.type
_entity_poly.pdbx_seq_one_letter_code
_entity_poly.pdbx_strand_id
1 'polypeptide(L)' 'MAESGFAAIQRSQIEITIGELLLSSDYYMRESIVERLRHMIAHADPSLDISKLSEAAREELVEVGLLPEQ' A
#
# COMPACT_ATOMS: atom_id res chain seq x y z
N MET A 1 8.98 15.49 -8.00
CA MET A 1 7.73 16.28 -8.24
C MET A 1 7.01 16.37 -6.91
N ALA A 2 6.36 17.50 -6.60
CA ALA A 2 5.61 17.60 -5.35
C ALA A 2 4.38 16.68 -5.40
N GLU A 3 4.12 15.94 -4.32
CA GLU A 3 2.95 15.08 -4.17
C GLU A 3 1.66 15.93 -4.26
N SER A 4 0.71 15.50 -5.07
CA SER A 4 -0.59 16.17 -5.18
C SER A 4 -1.43 15.91 -3.92
N GLY A 5 -2.39 16.79 -3.62
CA GLY A 5 -3.32 16.56 -2.51
C GLY A 5 -4.13 15.26 -2.67
N PHE A 6 -4.41 14.86 -3.91
CA PHE A 6 -5.08 13.60 -4.21
C PHE A 6 -4.17 12.39 -3.99
N ALA A 7 -2.89 12.49 -4.36
CA ALA A 7 -1.88 11.47 -4.07
C ALA A 7 -1.71 11.25 -2.56
N ALA A 8 -1.69 12.32 -1.76
CA ALA A 8 -1.63 12.21 -0.30
C ALA A 8 -2.84 11.47 0.31
N ILE A 9 -4.03 11.66 -0.27
CA ILE A 9 -5.24 10.92 0.15
C ILE A 9 -5.11 9.44 -0.21
N GLN A 10 -4.68 9.12 -1.43
CA GLN A 10 -4.46 7.73 -1.86
C GLN A 10 -3.39 7.04 -1.01
N ARG A 11 -2.31 7.73 -0.66
CA ARG A 11 -1.29 7.21 0.27
C ARG A 11 -1.90 6.82 1.61
N SER A 12 -2.72 7.69 2.19
CA SER A 12 -3.43 7.41 3.45
C SER A 12 -4.33 6.18 3.34
N GLN A 13 -5.06 6.04 2.22
CA GLN A 13 -5.89 4.85 1.97
C GLN A 13 -5.05 3.58 1.86
N ILE A 14 -3.94 3.61 1.11
CA ILE A 14 -3.00 2.48 1.01
C ILE A 14 -2.50 2.09 2.40
N GLU A 15 -2.10 3.07 3.22
CA GLU A 15 -1.56 2.83 4.56
C GLU A 15 -2.61 2.21 5.50
N ILE A 16 -3.86 2.66 5.42
CA ILE A 16 -4.97 2.05 6.16
C ILE A 16 -5.18 0.60 5.71
N THR A 17 -5.20 0.33 4.42
CA THR A 17 -5.42 -1.03 3.88
C THR A 17 -4.26 -1.97 4.21
N ILE A 18 -3.02 -1.47 4.31
CA ILE A 18 -1.89 -2.27 4.83
C ILE A 18 -2.09 -2.57 6.33
N GLY A 19 -2.61 -1.62 7.10
CA GLY A 19 -3.01 -1.88 8.49
C GLY A 19 -4.06 -3.00 8.60
N GLU A 20 -5.04 -3.04 7.69
CA GLU A 20 -6.00 -4.15 7.61
C GLU A 20 -5.32 -5.49 7.31
N LEU A 21 -4.33 -5.50 6.40
CA LEU A 21 -3.55 -6.70 6.06
C LEU A 21 -2.81 -7.23 7.28
N LEU A 22 -2.07 -6.38 7.98
CA LEU A 22 -1.28 -6.72 9.18
C LEU A 22 -2.12 -7.30 10.32
N LEU A 23 -3.36 -6.83 10.44
CA LEU A 23 -4.29 -7.29 11.48
C LEU A 23 -5.09 -8.53 11.07
N SER A 24 -5.04 -8.92 9.80
CA SER A 24 -5.75 -10.07 9.27
C SER A 24 -4.90 -11.34 9.34
N SER A 25 -5.40 -12.36 10.01
CA SER A 25 -4.79 -13.70 10.12
C SER A 25 -5.43 -14.74 9.22
N ASP A 26 -6.61 -14.46 8.65
CA ASP A 26 -7.28 -15.35 7.72
C ASP A 26 -6.64 -15.24 6.32
N TYR A 27 -6.25 -16.39 5.78
CA TYR A 27 -5.56 -16.47 4.49
C TYR A 27 -6.34 -15.81 3.34
N TYR A 28 -7.63 -16.11 3.22
CA TYR A 28 -8.44 -15.61 2.11
C TYR A 28 -8.74 -14.11 2.26
N MET A 29 -8.90 -13.62 3.48
CA MET A 29 -9.01 -12.19 3.73
C MET A 29 -7.70 -11.47 3.40
N ARG A 30 -6.54 -12.01 3.79
CA ARG A 30 -5.23 -11.44 3.43
C ARG A 30 -5.08 -11.34 1.91
N GLU A 31 -5.35 -12.41 1.17
CA GLU A 31 -5.31 -12.41 -0.31
C GLU A 31 -6.24 -11.34 -0.91
N SER A 32 -7.47 -11.21 -0.39
CA SER A 32 -8.41 -10.18 -0.82
C SER A 32 -7.90 -8.75 -0.57
N ILE A 33 -7.20 -8.52 0.54
CA ILE A 33 -6.61 -7.23 0.88
C ILE A 33 -5.40 -6.95 -0.03
N VAL A 34 -4.55 -7.93 -0.28
CA VAL A 34 -3.39 -7.81 -1.18
C VAL A 34 -3.83 -7.43 -2.60
N GLU A 35 -4.87 -8.06 -3.14
CA GLU A 35 -5.36 -7.71 -4.48
C GLU A 35 -5.97 -6.30 -4.55
N ARG A 36 -6.58 -5.83 -3.46
CA ARG A 36 -7.04 -4.45 -3.34
C ARG A 36 -5.88 -3.46 -3.32
N LEU A 37 -4.84 -3.75 -2.54
CA LEU A 37 -3.62 -2.95 -2.51
C LEU A 37 -2.97 -2.89 -3.90
N ARG A 38 -2.88 -4.03 -4.59
CA ARG A 38 -2.39 -4.09 -5.98
C ARG A 38 -3.16 -3.14 -6.89
N HIS A 39 -4.49 -3.16 -6.82
CA HIS A 39 -5.35 -2.29 -7.63
C HIS A 39 -5.15 -0.81 -7.30
N MET A 40 -5.08 -0.46 -6.00
CA MET A 40 -4.87 0.92 -5.56
C MET A 40 -3.51 1.47 -6.01
N ILE A 41 -2.45 0.68 -5.89
CA ILE A 41 -1.11 1.07 -6.31
C ILE A 41 -1.03 1.19 -7.84
N ALA A 42 -1.61 0.25 -8.58
CA ALA A 42 -1.60 0.26 -10.05
C ALA A 42 -2.34 1.46 -10.67
N HIS A 43 -3.27 2.06 -9.93
CA HIS A 43 -4.04 3.23 -10.37
C HIS A 43 -3.74 4.49 -9.57
N ALA A 44 -2.68 4.47 -8.76
CA ALA A 44 -2.26 5.61 -7.99
C ALA A 44 -1.91 6.80 -8.89
N ASP A 45 -2.10 7.99 -8.33
CA ASP A 45 -1.62 9.22 -8.96
C ASP A 45 -0.09 9.12 -9.16
N PRO A 46 0.47 9.51 -10.32
CA PRO A 46 1.90 9.40 -10.59
C PRO A 46 2.80 10.20 -9.62
N SER A 47 2.23 11.17 -8.90
CA SER A 47 2.93 11.93 -7.86
C SER A 47 2.89 11.27 -6.48
N LEU A 48 2.28 10.09 -6.35
CA LEU A 48 2.27 9.30 -5.11
C LEU A 48 3.70 8.99 -4.67
N ASP A 49 4.02 9.42 -3.44
CA ASP A 49 5.33 9.20 -2.86
C ASP A 49 5.29 8.05 -1.86
N ILE A 50 5.62 6.86 -2.36
CA ILE A 50 5.65 5.61 -1.58
C ILE A 50 6.70 5.68 -0.44
N SER A 51 7.74 6.52 -0.59
CA SER A 51 8.75 6.70 0.46
C SER A 51 8.20 7.32 1.75
N LYS A 52 7.02 7.96 1.67
CA LYS A 52 6.32 8.53 2.84
C LYS A 52 5.42 7.55 3.57
N LEU A 53 5.28 6.31 3.11
CA LEU A 53 4.66 5.24 3.91
C LEU A 53 5.54 4.94 5.13
N SER A 54 4.95 4.49 6.22
CA SER A 54 5.69 3.97 7.37
C SER A 54 6.61 2.80 7.00
N GLU A 55 7.66 2.55 7.80
CA GLU A 55 8.59 1.45 7.58
C GLU A 55 7.88 0.10 7.53
N ALA A 56 7.04 -0.19 8.52
CA ALA A 56 6.24 -1.43 8.57
C ALA A 56 5.36 -1.60 7.32
N ALA A 57 4.78 -0.52 6.80
CA ALA A 57 3.96 -0.59 5.59
C ALA A 57 4.79 -0.94 4.35
N ARG A 58 6.02 -0.41 4.24
CA ARG A 58 6.92 -0.76 3.13
C ARG A 58 7.41 -2.20 3.21
N GLU A 59 7.77 -2.66 4.41
CA GLU A 59 8.18 -4.04 4.64
C GLU A 59 7.09 -5.03 4.23
N GLU A 60 5.84 -4.80 4.67
CA GLU A 60 4.72 -5.66 4.30
C GLU A 60 4.49 -5.67 2.79
N LEU A 61 4.56 -4.52 2.12
CA LEU A 61 4.42 -4.44 0.66
C LEU A 61 5.53 -5.18 -0.10
N VAL A 62 6.75 -5.23 0.44
CA VAL A 62 7.84 -6.05 -0.12
C VAL A 62 7.55 -7.53 0.11
N GLU A 63 7.13 -7.92 1.31
CA GLU A 63 6.79 -9.31 1.64
C GLU A 63 5.70 -9.87 0.72
N VAL A 64 4.66 -9.07 0.41
CA VAL A 64 3.59 -9.47 -0.51
C VAL A 64 3.90 -9.21 -1.99
N GLY A 65 5.13 -8.80 -2.33
CA GLY A 65 5.59 -8.60 -3.71
C GLY A 65 4.90 -7.46 -4.45
N LEU A 66 4.39 -6.46 -3.74
CA LEU A 66 3.81 -5.24 -4.30
C LEU A 66 4.84 -4.11 -4.46
N LEU A 67 5.96 -4.21 -3.77
CA LEU A 67 7.16 -3.38 -3.98
C LEU A 67 8.38 -4.27 -4.24
N PRO A 68 9.37 -3.78 -5.00
CA PRO A 68 10.63 -4.49 -5.17
C PRO A 68 11.39 -4.57 -3.85
N GLU A 69 12.11 -5.68 -3.65
CA GLU A 69 13.12 -5.79 -2.59
C GLU A 69 14.17 -4.67 -2.79
N GLN A 70 14.48 -3.92 -1.73
CA GLN A 70 15.48 -2.85 -1.75
C GLN A 70 16.86 -3.35 -1.39
#